data_AF-G9ETZ2-F1
#
_entry.id   AF-G9ETZ2-F1
#
_cell.length_a   1.000
_cell.length_b   1.000
_cell.length_c   1.000
_cell.angle_alpha   90.00
_cell.angle_beta   90.00
_cell.angle_gamma   90.00
#
_symmetry.space_group_name_H-M   'P 1'
#
loop_
_entity.id
_entity.type
_entity.pdbx_description
1 polymer ?
#
loop_
_entity_poly.entity_id
_entity_poly.type
_entity_poly.pdbx_seq_one_letter_code
_entity_poly.pdbx_strand_id
1 'polypeptide(L)'
;MLGAGSLLSKHSPDAAKNAPYECGFGAFESSHIPFDVRFYLVAILFIIFDLETAFFFPWALALRKIGWFGFAGMMLFLGLLVIGFIYEWKRGALEWE
;
A
#
# COMPACT_ATOMS: atom_id res chain seq x y z
N MET A 1 -12.27 -12.04 22.02
CA MET A 1 -13.18 -13.05 21.42
C MET A 1 -12.46 -14.19 20.70
N LEU A 2 -11.29 -13.95 20.07
CA LEU A 2 -10.47 -15.03 19.49
C LEU A 2 -10.02 -16.10 20.50
N GLY A 3 -9.66 -15.70 21.73
CA GLY A 3 -9.23 -16.63 22.80
C GLY A 3 -10.35 -17.56 23.30
N ALA A 4 -11.54 -17.01 23.56
CA ALA A 4 -12.71 -17.81 23.95
C ALA A 4 -13.14 -18.77 22.82
N GLY A 5 -13.09 -18.31 21.56
CA GLY A 5 -13.41 -19.13 20.39
C GLY A 5 -12.43 -20.29 20.20
N SER A 6 -11.13 -20.08 20.40
CA SER A 6 -10.12 -21.16 20.31
C SER A 6 -10.29 -22.20 21.42
N LEU A 7 -10.65 -21.77 22.65
CA LEU A 7 -10.78 -22.66 23.82
C LEU A 7 -12.09 -23.45 23.86
N LEU A 8 -13.20 -22.84 23.45
CA LEU A 8 -14.54 -23.46 23.51
C LEU A 8 -14.92 -24.19 22.21
N SER A 9 -14.23 -23.92 21.09
CA SER A 9 -14.52 -24.56 19.82
C SER A 9 -13.97 -25.98 19.75
N LYS A 10 -14.72 -26.86 19.07
CA LYS A 10 -14.28 -28.23 18.79
C LYS A 10 -13.17 -28.22 17.75
N HIS A 11 -11.93 -28.39 18.20
CA HIS A 11 -10.79 -28.55 17.31
C HIS A 11 -10.72 -29.99 16.78
N SER A 12 -11.04 -30.19 15.51
CA SER A 12 -10.96 -31.51 14.83
C SER A 12 -10.38 -31.35 13.43
N PRO A 13 -9.06 -31.09 13.33
CA PRO A 13 -8.37 -30.93 12.05
C PRO A 13 -8.37 -32.27 11.30
N ASP A 14 -8.54 -32.18 9.99
CA ASP A 14 -8.50 -33.32 9.07
C ASP A 14 -7.73 -32.89 7.83
N ALA A 15 -7.07 -33.83 7.14
CA ALA A 15 -6.30 -33.52 5.94
C ALA A 15 -7.15 -32.83 4.86
N ALA A 16 -8.42 -33.24 4.70
CA ALA A 16 -9.34 -32.62 3.77
C ALA A 16 -9.83 -31.23 4.22
N LYS A 17 -9.93 -30.99 5.54
CA LYS A 17 -10.33 -29.68 6.09
C LYS A 17 -9.24 -28.61 5.98
N ASN A 18 -7.98 -29.05 5.99
CA ASN A 18 -6.82 -28.17 5.89
C ASN A 18 -6.32 -28.00 4.44
N ALA A 19 -6.94 -28.69 3.49
CA ALA A 19 -6.61 -28.57 2.08
C ALA A 19 -7.16 -27.25 1.49
N PRO A 20 -6.46 -26.61 0.54
CA PRO A 20 -6.99 -25.50 -0.23
C PRO A 20 -8.28 -25.87 -0.96
N TYR A 21 -9.23 -24.94 -1.03
CA TYR A 21 -10.48 -25.17 -1.74
C TYR A 21 -10.28 -25.04 -3.26
N GLU A 22 -10.34 -26.15 -3.97
CA GLU A 22 -10.34 -26.21 -5.44
C GLU A 22 -11.47 -27.12 -5.95
N CYS A 23 -12.70 -26.92 -5.46
CA CYS A 23 -13.88 -27.66 -5.91
C CYS A 23 -13.73 -29.20 -5.85
N GLY A 24 -13.01 -29.73 -4.85
CA GLY A 24 -12.82 -31.17 -4.64
C GLY A 24 -11.59 -31.76 -5.33
N PHE A 25 -10.80 -30.92 -6.00
CA PHE A 25 -9.55 -31.29 -6.63
C PHE A 25 -8.34 -30.84 -5.79
N GLY A 26 -7.18 -31.47 -6.01
CA GLY A 26 -5.92 -31.01 -5.41
C GLY A 26 -5.29 -29.91 -6.25
N ALA A 27 -4.53 -29.02 -5.63
CA ALA A 27 -3.79 -27.95 -6.31
C ALA A 27 -2.96 -28.51 -7.47
N PHE A 28 -3.43 -28.31 -8.71
CA PHE A 28 -2.85 -28.91 -9.91
C PHE A 28 -1.77 -28.05 -10.58
N GLU A 29 -1.49 -26.85 -10.06
CA GLU A 29 -0.58 -25.91 -10.69
C GLU A 29 0.24 -25.08 -9.71
N SER A 30 1.28 -24.43 -10.25
CA SER A 30 2.10 -23.46 -9.54
C SER A 30 1.24 -22.29 -9.05
N SER A 31 1.28 -22.01 -7.74
CA SER A 31 0.63 -20.85 -7.12
C SER A 31 1.25 -19.50 -7.50
N HIS A 32 2.32 -19.50 -8.29
CA HIS A 32 3.03 -18.30 -8.71
C HIS A 32 2.47 -17.83 -10.05
N ILE A 33 1.47 -16.97 -9.99
CA ILE A 33 0.94 -16.25 -11.14
C ILE A 33 1.69 -14.93 -11.23
N PRO A 34 2.19 -14.51 -12.42
CA PRO A 34 2.77 -13.20 -12.57
C PRO A 34 1.72 -12.14 -12.24
N PHE A 35 1.99 -11.35 -11.20
CA PHE A 35 1.14 -10.23 -10.83
C PHE A 35 1.40 -9.04 -11.75
N ASP A 36 0.36 -8.24 -11.94
CA ASP A 36 0.48 -7.04 -12.75
C ASP A 36 1.43 -6.02 -12.10
N VAL A 37 2.31 -5.42 -12.91
CA VAL A 37 3.27 -4.40 -12.46
C VAL A 37 2.56 -3.19 -11.86
N ARG A 38 1.30 -2.94 -12.23
CA ARG A 38 0.45 -1.87 -11.68
C ARG A 38 0.38 -1.89 -10.14
N PHE A 39 0.28 -3.06 -9.51
CA PHE A 39 0.25 -3.16 -8.04
C PHE A 39 1.55 -2.67 -7.39
N TYR A 40 2.69 -2.93 -8.05
CA TYR A 40 3.99 -2.47 -7.59
C TYR A 40 4.14 -0.95 -7.73
N LEU A 41 3.66 -0.38 -8.84
CA LEU A 41 3.68 1.07 -9.07
C LEU A 41 2.85 1.83 -8.02
N VAL A 42 1.64 1.35 -7.72
CA VAL A 42 0.80 1.92 -6.66
C VAL A 42 1.49 1.82 -5.29
N ALA A 43 2.15 0.70 -4.99
CA ALA A 43 2.85 0.54 -3.72
C ALA A 43 4.03 1.53 -3.57
N ILE A 44 4.84 1.74 -4.61
CA ILE A 44 5.92 2.72 -4.58
C ILE A 44 5.36 4.13 -4.42
N LEU A 45 4.35 4.49 -5.21
CA LEU A 45 3.72 5.81 -5.13
C LEU A 45 3.15 6.07 -3.73
N PHE A 46 2.52 5.07 -3.13
CA PHE A 46 2.03 5.14 -1.76
C PHE A 46 3.16 5.38 -0.75
N ILE A 47 4.28 4.66 -0.86
CA ILE A 47 5.43 4.84 0.05
C ILE A 47 6.01 6.25 -0.06
N ILE A 48 6.19 6.75 -1.29
CA ILE A 48 6.72 8.08 -1.56
C ILE A 48 5.79 9.14 -0.94
N PHE A 49 4.48 9.04 -1.23
CA PHE A 49 3.48 9.97 -0.70
C PHE A 49 3.35 9.92 0.83
N ASP A 50 3.38 8.73 1.43
CA ASP A 50 3.32 8.56 2.88
C ASP A 50 4.53 9.22 3.57
N LEU A 51 5.72 8.97 3.05
CA LEU A 51 6.95 9.59 3.54
C LEU A 51 6.88 11.13 3.48
N GLU A 52 6.27 11.68 2.44
CA GLU A 52 6.10 13.14 2.29
C GLU A 52 5.13 13.73 3.29
N THR A 53 4.00 13.06 3.53
CA THR A 53 3.07 13.51 4.56
C THR A 53 3.71 13.46 5.95
N ALA A 54 4.63 12.51 6.19
CA ALA A 54 5.43 12.48 7.40
C ALA A 54 6.37 13.70 7.52
N PHE A 55 6.92 14.22 6.42
CA PHE A 55 7.69 15.47 6.40
C PHE A 55 6.83 16.74 6.50
N PHE A 56 5.57 16.67 6.05
CA PHE A 56 4.65 17.80 6.12
C PHE A 56 4.31 18.19 7.57
N PHE A 57 4.20 17.20 8.46
CA PHE A 57 3.83 17.41 9.86
C PHE A 57 4.84 18.29 10.64
N PRO A 58 6.14 17.95 10.72
CA PRO A 58 7.12 18.78 11.43
C PRO A 58 7.30 20.16 10.78
N TRP A 59 7.19 20.26 9.45
CA TRP A 59 7.22 21.55 8.76
C TRP A 59 6.05 22.45 9.18
N ALA A 60 4.82 21.91 9.21
CA ALA A 60 3.63 22.65 9.62
C ALA A 60 3.76 23.19 11.05
N LEU A 61 4.32 22.38 11.96
CA LEU A 61 4.60 22.79 13.35
C LEU A 61 5.68 23.87 13.45
N ALA A 62 6.70 23.81 12.59
CA ALA A 62 7.82 24.75 12.61
C ALA A 62 7.59 26.01 11.76
N LEU A 63 6.54 26.08 10.94
CA LEU A 63 6.33 27.11 9.90
C LEU A 63 6.54 28.55 10.39
N ARG A 64 6.05 28.88 11.59
CA ARG A 64 6.22 30.23 12.18
C ARG A 64 7.67 30.60 12.50
N LYS A 65 8.54 29.61 12.74
CA LYS A 65 9.97 29.81 13.03
C LYS A 65 10.82 29.93 11.75
N ILE A 66 10.47 29.16 10.72
CA ILE A 66 11.20 29.11 9.44
C ILE A 66 10.77 30.21 8.46
N GLY A 67 9.59 30.79 8.65
CA GLY A 67 9.10 31.93 7.88
C GLY A 67 8.96 31.65 6.38
N TRP A 68 9.16 32.68 5.55
CA TRP A 68 8.97 32.61 4.10
C TRP A 68 9.89 31.60 3.39
N PHE A 69 11.11 31.42 3.91
CA PHE A 69 12.07 30.48 3.34
C PHE A 69 11.59 29.03 3.47
N GLY A 70 11.12 28.63 4.66
CA GLY A 70 10.55 27.29 4.85
C GLY A 70 9.24 27.10 4.11
N PHE A 71 8.44 28.15 3.95
CA PHE A 71 7.24 28.10 3.12
C PHE A 71 7.57 27.82 1.64
N ALA A 72 8.48 28.60 1.05
CA ALA A 72 8.90 28.42 -0.33
C ALA A 72 9.56 27.04 -0.58
N GLY A 73 10.38 26.57 0.37
CA GLY A 73 10.98 25.24 0.31
C GLY A 73 9.95 24.11 0.27
N MET A 74 8.92 24.16 1.12
CA MET A 74 7.85 23.16 1.11
C MET A 74 6.98 23.26 -0.15
N MET A 75 6.70 24.48 -0.65
CA MET A 75 5.96 24.65 -1.91
C MET A 75 6.71 24.05 -3.10
N LEU A 76 8.04 24.19 -3.15
CA LEU A 76 8.86 23.56 -4.18
C LEU A 76 8.87 22.04 -4.04
N PHE A 77 8.97 21.53 -2.82
CA PHE A 77 8.92 20.10 -2.53
C PHE A 77 7.60 19.47 -2.99
N LEU A 78 6.47 20.04 -2.58
CA LEU A 78 5.13 19.62 -3.04
C LEU A 78 4.97 19.77 -4.56
N GLY A 79 5.54 20.82 -5.16
CA GLY A 79 5.49 21.05 -6.60
C GLY A 79 6.16 19.94 -7.40
N LEU A 80 7.35 19.49 -6.97
CA LEU A 80 8.06 18.36 -7.59
C LEU A 80 7.20 17.09 -7.60
N LEU A 81 6.41 16.90 -6.55
CA LEU A 81 5.58 15.72 -6.38
C LEU A 81 4.32 15.71 -7.20
N VAL A 82 3.65 16.86 -7.27
CA VAL A 82 2.52 17.03 -8.19
C VAL A 82 2.98 16.76 -9.63
N ILE A 83 4.19 17.20 -10.01
CA ILE A 83 4.75 16.90 -11.34
C ILE A 83 5.00 15.40 -11.52
N GLY A 84 5.61 14.72 -10.54
CA GLY A 84 5.83 13.27 -10.58
C GLY A 84 4.52 12.48 -10.68
N PHE A 85 3.53 12.86 -9.89
CA PHE A 85 2.19 12.25 -9.90
C PHE A 85 1.48 12.44 -11.24
N ILE A 86 1.51 13.66 -11.81
CA ILE A 86 0.93 13.93 -13.14
C ILE A 86 1.63 13.09 -14.21
N TYR A 87 2.95 12.90 -14.12
CA TYR A 87 3.70 12.08 -15.05
C TYR A 87 3.27 10.60 -15.01
N GLU A 88 3.15 10.03 -13.81
CA GLU A 88 2.68 8.65 -13.64
C GLU A 88 1.24 8.46 -14.11
N TRP A 89 0.36 9.41 -13.79
CA TRP A 89 -1.01 9.41 -14.28
C TRP A 89 -1.06 9.39 -15.81
N LYS A 90 -0.33 10.29 -16.47
CA LYS A 90 -0.28 10.35 -17.94
C LYS A 90 0.29 9.10 -18.60
N ARG A 91 1.12 8.34 -17.88
CA ARG A 91 1.67 7.06 -18.37
C ARG A 91 0.69 5.89 -18.22
N GLY A 92 -0.51 6.12 -17.71
CA GLY A 92 -1.52 5.06 -17.55
C GLY A 92 -1.16 4.05 -16.45
N ALA A 93 -0.19 4.37 -15.58
CA ALA A 93 0.20 3.49 -14.47
C ALA A 93 -0.93 3.29 -13.43
N LEU A 94 -1.91 4.20 -13.43
CA LEU A 94 -3.03 4.25 -12.50
C LEU A 94 -4.38 3.86 -13.13
N GLU A 95 -4.43 3.59 -14.44
CA GLU A 95 -5.67 3.24 -15.11
C GLU A 95 -5.93 1.72 -15.08
N TRP A 96 -7.17 1.38 -14.76
CA TRP A 96 -7.67 0.01 -14.63
C TRP A 96 -8.76 -0.18 -15.67
N GLU A 97 -8.41 -0.72 -16.83
CA GLU A 97 -9.33 -1.50 -17.65
C GLU A 97 -9.31 -2.96 -17.20
#